data_AF-A0A2X2SR07-F1
#
_entry.id   AF-A0A2X2SR07-F1
#
_cell.length_a   1.000
_cell.length_b   1.000
_cell.length_c   1.000
_cell.angle_alpha   90.00
_cell.angle_beta   90.00
_cell.angle_gamma   90.00
#
_symmetry.space_group_name_H-M   'P 1'
#
loop_
_entity.id
_entity.type
_entity.pdbx_description
1 polymer ?
#
loop_
_entity_poly.entity_id
_entity_poly.type
_entity_poly.pdbx_seq_one_letter_code
_entity_poly.pdbx_strand_id
1 'polypeptide(L)'
;MKILFFTLMTTVFTMGCANGNSQRTPSLITNDENSTHQQAEMKKTNKSKSTDIYFAGGCFWGTEHFFKQIRGVLTTEVGYANGKLSKAPSYEQVSTGNTGFAETVKVTYNPQLIDLNQLLDLYFKIIDPTSLNKQGNDRGTQYRTGIYYVNETEKPLIDRAIATLAAQYSKPIVVEVLPLKNFYKAEEYHQAYLDKNPQGYCHISPALFEIARKANPVKQKGFKKPSQADLRKQLTPNNTPLPKKALPSAHLPMLITTSSAKVFMWILPPANPSLSLPISSNQAVAGQVSLNLLIKNS
;
A
#
# COMPACT_ATOMS: atom_id res chain seq x y z
N MET A 1 37.62 26.74 50.90
CA MET A 1 37.67 25.96 52.16
C MET A 1 36.43 25.07 52.20
N LYS A 2 36.48 23.74 52.37
CA LYS A 2 37.59 22.76 52.49
C LYS A 2 37.27 21.58 51.53
N ILE A 3 38.14 20.70 50.99
CA ILE A 3 39.35 20.00 51.52
C ILE A 3 38.91 18.99 52.61
N LEU A 4 39.20 17.67 52.61
CA LEU A 4 40.21 16.86 51.90
C LEU A 4 39.80 15.35 51.83
N PHE A 5 39.97 14.69 50.67
CA PHE A 5 40.18 13.22 50.45
C PHE A 5 39.13 12.25 51.08
N PHE A 6 39.18 10.91 51.10
CA PHE A 6 40.10 9.82 50.66
C PHE A 6 39.23 8.53 50.46
N THR A 7 39.60 7.37 49.87
CA THR A 7 40.87 6.79 49.35
C THR A 7 40.60 5.87 48.14
N LEU A 8 41.66 5.54 47.38
CA LEU A 8 41.77 4.53 46.31
C LEU A 8 41.71 3.07 46.79
N MET A 9 41.22 2.13 45.97
CA MET A 9 41.71 0.73 45.97
C MET A 9 41.67 0.11 44.57
N THR A 10 42.72 -0.65 44.22
CA THR A 10 42.94 -1.24 42.89
C THR A 10 43.37 -2.70 43.03
N THR A 11 42.71 -3.62 42.32
CA THR A 11 43.17 -5.01 42.18
C THR A 11 43.28 -5.38 40.70
N VAL A 12 44.52 -5.49 40.23
CA VAL A 12 44.86 -6.17 38.96
C VAL A 12 45.09 -7.64 39.28
N PHE A 13 44.53 -8.54 38.47
CA PHE A 13 44.91 -9.95 38.45
C PHE A 13 45.21 -10.36 37.02
N THR A 14 46.35 -11.02 36.83
CA THR A 14 46.89 -11.43 35.52
C THR A 14 47.25 -12.92 35.54
N MET A 15 47.55 -13.45 34.35
CA MET A 15 48.13 -14.77 34.07
C MET A 15 47.24 -15.99 34.34
N GLY A 16 47.05 -16.78 33.28
CA GLY A 16 46.29 -18.03 33.29
C GLY A 16 46.52 -18.83 32.01
N CYS A 17 47.78 -19.18 31.71
CA CYS A 17 48.12 -19.98 30.53
C CYS A 17 47.87 -21.48 30.78
N ALA A 18 47.03 -22.11 29.97
CA ALA A 18 46.86 -23.57 29.95
C ALA A 18 47.05 -24.09 28.52
N ASN A 19 48.06 -24.93 28.31
CA ASN A 19 48.47 -25.38 26.99
C ASN A 19 47.90 -26.79 26.68
N GLY A 20 46.91 -26.86 25.79
CA GLY A 20 46.19 -28.10 25.46
C GLY A 20 46.59 -28.71 24.12
N ASN A 21 47.72 -29.42 24.06
CA ASN A 21 48.12 -30.15 22.86
C ASN A 21 47.30 -31.44 22.69
N SER A 22 46.60 -31.59 21.56
CA SER A 22 45.95 -32.85 21.17
C SER A 22 46.08 -33.06 19.66
N GLN A 23 46.95 -33.99 19.28
CA GLN A 23 47.12 -34.39 17.88
C GLN A 23 46.10 -35.45 17.48
N ARG A 24 45.43 -35.26 16.34
CA ARG A 24 45.00 -36.36 15.47
C ARG A 24 45.30 -36.03 14.00
N THR A 25 45.52 -37.09 13.24
CA THR A 25 46.04 -37.10 11.87
C THR A 25 44.96 -36.81 10.81
N PRO A 26 45.36 -36.51 9.54
CA PRO A 26 44.50 -35.82 8.59
C PRO A 26 43.55 -36.74 7.82
N SER A 27 42.46 -36.16 7.29
CA SER A 27 41.67 -36.77 6.22
C SER A 27 41.02 -35.74 5.29
N LEU A 28 41.18 -36.02 3.98
CA LEU A 28 40.34 -35.61 2.84
C LEU A 28 40.15 -34.11 2.52
N ILE A 29 40.61 -33.75 1.31
CA ILE A 29 40.35 -32.48 0.63
C ILE A 29 38.93 -32.48 0.06
N THR A 30 38.16 -31.41 0.33
CA THR A 30 37.15 -30.88 -0.59
C THR A 30 37.17 -29.35 -0.53
N ASN A 31 37.27 -28.68 -1.67
CA ASN A 31 37.39 -27.22 -1.74
C ASN A 31 36.01 -26.54 -1.71
N ASP A 32 35.74 -25.65 -0.74
CA ASP A 32 34.48 -24.88 -0.67
C ASP A 32 34.68 -23.42 -0.21
N GLU A 33 35.75 -22.76 -0.67
CA GLU A 33 35.97 -21.32 -0.40
C GLU A 33 35.20 -20.40 -1.37
N ASN A 34 34.63 -20.93 -2.45
CA ASN A 34 33.98 -20.14 -3.52
C ASN A 34 32.51 -19.78 -3.20
N SER A 35 31.86 -20.48 -2.26
CA SER A 35 30.46 -20.24 -1.89
C SER A 35 30.27 -18.95 -1.06
N THR A 36 31.20 -18.66 -0.15
CA THR A 36 31.13 -17.51 0.77
C THR A 36 31.29 -16.16 0.07
N HIS A 37 32.23 -16.06 -0.89
CA HIS A 37 32.53 -14.79 -1.56
C HIS A 37 31.41 -14.31 -2.49
N GLN A 38 30.79 -15.21 -3.26
CA GLN A 38 29.70 -14.83 -4.16
C GLN A 38 28.46 -14.33 -3.40
N GLN A 39 28.16 -14.92 -2.23
CA GLN A 39 27.07 -14.44 -1.36
C GLN A 39 27.40 -13.06 -0.73
N ALA A 40 28.66 -12.80 -0.40
CA ALA A 40 29.09 -11.49 0.10
C ALA A 40 28.97 -10.38 -0.96
N GLU A 41 29.30 -10.65 -2.22
CA GLU A 41 29.17 -9.68 -3.32
C GLU A 41 27.71 -9.44 -3.74
N MET A 42 26.90 -10.50 -3.89
CA MET A 42 25.46 -10.36 -4.23
C MET A 42 24.68 -9.59 -3.15
N LYS A 43 25.15 -9.60 -1.89
CA LYS A 43 24.56 -8.82 -0.79
C LYS A 43 25.02 -7.34 -0.76
N LYS A 44 26.12 -6.99 -1.44
CA LYS A 44 26.62 -5.61 -1.57
C LYS A 44 25.94 -4.82 -2.69
N THR A 45 25.53 -5.48 -3.78
CA THR A 45 25.06 -4.80 -5.01
C THR A 45 23.60 -4.32 -4.97
N ASN A 46 22.79 -4.75 -3.99
CA ASN A 46 21.37 -4.39 -3.87
C ASN A 46 21.05 -3.43 -2.72
N LYS A 47 21.96 -2.51 -2.36
CA LYS A 47 21.60 -1.33 -1.54
C LYS A 47 20.83 -0.32 -2.40
N SER A 48 19.56 -0.64 -2.67
CA SER A 48 18.58 0.21 -3.35
C SER A 48 18.67 1.66 -2.87
N LYS A 49 19.12 2.58 -3.73
CA LYS A 49 19.13 4.02 -3.44
C LYS A 49 17.69 4.50 -3.28
N SER A 50 17.23 4.70 -2.05
CA SER A 50 15.95 5.33 -1.77
C SER A 50 16.01 6.86 -1.93
N THR A 51 14.86 7.47 -2.15
CA THR A 51 14.66 8.93 -2.18
C THR A 51 13.48 9.30 -1.28
N ASP A 52 13.54 10.46 -0.63
CA ASP A 52 12.51 10.99 0.27
C ASP A 52 11.84 12.22 -0.34
N ILE A 53 10.51 12.20 -0.46
CA ILE A 53 9.67 13.34 -0.87
C ILE A 53 8.53 13.50 0.13
N TYR A 54 8.05 14.72 0.35
CA TYR A 54 7.06 15.02 1.40
C TYR A 54 5.82 15.69 0.79
N PHE A 55 4.64 15.16 1.11
CA PHE A 55 3.36 15.60 0.54
C PHE A 55 2.40 16.03 1.66
N ALA A 56 1.97 17.29 1.64
CA ALA A 56 0.83 17.78 2.42
C ALA A 56 -0.44 17.73 1.55
N GLY A 57 -1.47 17.01 2.01
CA GLY A 57 -2.62 16.62 1.19
C GLY A 57 -3.97 16.80 1.88
N GLY A 58 -4.06 17.67 2.89
CA GLY A 58 -5.16 17.63 3.86
C GLY A 58 -4.85 16.64 4.99
N CYS A 59 -5.88 16.03 5.58
CA CYS A 59 -5.70 15.03 6.64
C CYS A 59 -4.68 13.95 6.25
N PHE A 60 -3.62 13.81 7.05
CA PHE A 60 -2.52 12.90 6.72
C PHE A 60 -2.87 11.41 6.80
N TRP A 61 -3.96 11.01 7.47
CA TRP A 61 -4.35 9.60 7.61
C TRP A 61 -4.74 8.94 6.29
N GLY A 62 -5.61 9.60 5.52
CA GLY A 62 -5.97 9.16 4.17
C GLY A 62 -4.79 9.22 3.23
N THR A 63 -4.05 10.32 3.28
CA THR A 63 -2.87 10.57 2.43
C THR A 63 -1.80 9.49 2.64
N GLU A 64 -1.50 9.10 3.88
CA GLU A 64 -0.54 8.03 4.20
C GLU A 64 -1.03 6.68 3.66
N HIS A 65 -2.26 6.31 4.00
CA HIS A 65 -2.84 5.04 3.59
C HIS A 65 -2.89 4.88 2.06
N PHE A 66 -3.10 5.98 1.32
CA PHE A 66 -2.98 6.02 -0.15
C PHE A 66 -1.55 5.73 -0.61
N PHE A 67 -0.54 6.44 -0.10
CA PHE A 67 0.86 6.24 -0.53
C PHE A 67 1.38 4.83 -0.19
N LYS A 68 0.97 4.25 0.94
CA LYS A 68 1.31 2.87 1.34
C LYS A 68 0.88 1.80 0.35
N GLN A 69 -0.17 2.06 -0.44
CA GLN A 69 -0.65 1.11 -1.45
C GLN A 69 0.25 1.03 -2.70
N ILE A 70 1.14 2.01 -2.91
CA ILE A 70 1.82 2.21 -4.19
C ILE A 70 3.10 1.37 -4.25
N ARG A 71 3.14 0.35 -5.13
CA ARG A 71 4.36 -0.45 -5.33
C ARG A 71 5.53 0.46 -5.74
N GLY A 72 6.56 0.52 -4.90
CA GLY A 72 7.75 1.35 -5.10
C GLY A 72 7.95 2.36 -3.99
N VAL A 73 6.89 2.75 -3.26
CA VAL A 73 7.02 3.28 -1.90
C VAL A 73 7.57 2.17 -1.01
N LEU A 74 8.49 2.53 -0.12
CA LEU A 74 9.19 1.63 0.80
C LEU A 74 8.70 1.83 2.24
N THR A 75 8.60 3.09 2.68
CA THR A 75 8.06 3.48 3.99
C THR A 75 7.33 4.81 3.90
N THR A 76 6.31 4.97 4.73
CA THR A 76 5.62 6.22 5.01
C THR A 76 5.80 6.63 6.47
N GLU A 77 5.74 7.92 6.75
CA GLU A 77 5.69 8.46 8.11
C GLU A 77 4.88 9.77 8.10
N VAL A 78 3.90 9.91 9.01
CA VAL A 78 3.11 11.14 9.12
C VAL A 78 3.75 12.13 10.09
N GLY A 79 3.61 13.42 9.82
CA GLY A 79 4.24 14.47 10.61
C GLY A 79 3.83 15.87 10.22
N TYR A 80 4.54 16.83 10.82
CA TYR A 80 4.25 18.25 10.77
C TYR A 80 5.41 18.98 10.08
N ALA A 81 5.19 19.52 8.88
CA ALA A 81 6.23 20.13 8.04
C ALA A 81 6.13 21.65 7.90
N ASN A 82 7.27 22.30 7.67
CA ASN A 82 7.40 23.71 7.27
C ASN A 82 6.67 24.73 8.18
N GLY A 83 6.67 24.49 9.49
CA GLY A 83 6.09 25.37 10.50
C GLY A 83 7.12 26.23 11.26
N LYS A 84 6.61 27.11 12.12
CA LYS A 84 7.37 28.21 12.74
C LYS A 84 8.11 27.84 14.02
N LEU A 85 7.86 26.67 14.61
CA LEU A 85 8.49 26.28 15.88
C LEU A 85 9.83 25.59 15.66
N SER A 86 10.79 25.85 16.55
CA SER A 86 12.12 25.23 16.59
C SER A 86 12.16 23.86 17.29
N LYS A 87 11.02 23.43 17.86
CA LYS A 87 10.81 22.12 18.49
C LYS A 87 9.57 21.46 17.92
N ALA A 88 9.44 20.14 18.12
CA ALA A 88 8.24 19.41 17.75
C ALA A 88 6.99 20.03 18.41
N PRO A 89 5.92 20.32 17.64
CA PRO A 89 4.61 20.62 18.20
C PRO A 89 3.91 19.33 18.64
N SER A 90 2.85 19.43 19.44
CA SER A 90 1.84 18.38 19.55
C SER A 90 0.68 18.62 18.59
N TYR A 91 -0.14 17.59 18.35
CA TYR A 91 -1.33 17.69 17.50
C TYR A 91 -2.29 18.81 17.95
N GLU A 92 -2.46 19.03 19.26
CA GLU A 92 -3.30 20.11 19.79
C GLU A 92 -2.77 21.49 19.41
N GLN A 93 -1.45 21.65 19.25
CA GLN A 93 -0.85 22.90 18.79
C GLN A 93 -1.01 23.09 17.28
N VAL A 94 -0.85 22.02 16.48
CA VAL A 94 -0.99 22.05 15.02
C VAL A 94 -2.44 22.29 14.60
N SER A 95 -3.40 21.64 15.25
CA SER A 95 -4.82 21.76 14.93
C SER A 95 -5.40 23.18 15.16
N THR A 96 -4.73 24.05 15.92
CA THR A 96 -5.07 25.48 15.99
C THR A 96 -4.76 26.27 14.70
N GLY A 97 -3.97 25.72 13.78
CA GLY A 97 -3.46 26.40 12.58
C GLY A 97 -2.38 27.47 12.82
N ASN A 98 -2.19 27.93 14.07
CA ASN A 98 -1.31 29.07 14.39
C ASN A 98 0.19 28.78 14.26
N THR A 99 0.60 27.52 14.41
CA THR A 99 2.01 27.09 14.33
C THR A 99 2.58 27.13 12.91
N GLY A 100 1.72 27.14 11.89
CA GLY A 100 2.11 27.17 10.48
C GLY A 100 2.59 25.83 9.90
N PHE A 101 2.66 24.75 10.68
CA PHE A 101 2.93 23.42 10.13
C PHE A 101 1.83 22.97 9.17
N ALA A 102 2.15 22.10 8.22
CA ALA A 102 1.20 21.30 7.45
C ALA A 102 1.19 19.86 7.95
N GLU A 103 0.02 19.23 8.00
CA GLU A 103 -0.06 17.76 8.05
C GLU A 103 0.54 17.19 6.77
N THR A 104 1.55 16.36 6.93
CA THR A 104 2.46 15.96 5.85
C THR A 104 2.81 14.49 5.96
N VAL A 105 2.78 13.79 4.83
CA VAL A 105 3.30 12.44 4.69
C VAL A 105 4.71 12.50 4.12
N LYS A 106 5.69 12.00 4.87
CA LYS A 106 6.98 11.60 4.32
C LYS A 106 6.79 10.31 3.51
N VAL A 107 7.24 10.31 2.26
CA VAL A 107 7.21 9.16 1.36
C VAL A 107 8.65 8.81 0.96
N THR A 108 9.17 7.72 1.53
CA THR A 108 10.46 7.13 1.10
C THR A 108 10.17 6.09 0.01
N TYR A 109 10.77 6.24 -1.17
CA TYR A 109 10.50 5.39 -2.33
C TYR A 109 11.78 4.92 -3.04
N ASN A 110 11.63 3.92 -3.91
CA ASN A 110 12.69 3.42 -4.78
C ASN A 110 12.48 3.95 -6.23
N PRO A 111 13.35 4.86 -6.72
CA PRO A 111 13.28 5.43 -8.07
C PRO A 111 13.55 4.42 -9.20
N GLN A 112 13.99 3.19 -8.91
CA GLN A 112 14.05 2.08 -9.89
C GLN A 112 12.72 1.32 -10.00
N LEU A 113 11.78 1.55 -9.09
CA LEU A 113 10.45 0.95 -9.13
C LEU A 113 9.39 1.96 -9.55
N ILE A 114 9.38 3.17 -8.98
CA ILE A 114 8.45 4.26 -9.31
C ILE A 114 9.21 5.59 -9.33
N ASP A 115 8.97 6.43 -10.36
CA ASP A 115 9.62 7.75 -10.45
C ASP A 115 8.79 8.88 -9.79
N LEU A 116 9.42 10.06 -9.67
CA LEU A 116 8.80 11.21 -9.00
C LEU A 116 7.58 11.75 -9.74
N ASN A 117 7.55 11.72 -11.07
CA ASN A 117 6.39 12.18 -11.85
C ASN A 117 5.21 11.24 -11.62
N GLN A 118 5.45 9.93 -11.55
CA GLN A 118 4.41 8.95 -11.20
C GLN A 118 3.83 9.19 -9.80
N LEU A 119 4.66 9.57 -8.81
CA LEU A 119 4.18 9.94 -7.46
C LEU A 119 3.38 11.25 -7.47
N LEU A 120 3.82 12.25 -8.24
CA LEU A 120 3.11 13.52 -8.42
C LEU A 120 1.75 13.32 -9.11
N ASP A 121 1.70 12.54 -10.19
CA ASP A 121 0.47 12.18 -10.93
C ASP A 121 -0.54 11.42 -10.07
N LEU A 122 -0.08 10.71 -9.03
CA LEU A 122 -0.93 10.01 -8.07
C LEU A 122 -1.39 10.94 -6.93
N TYR A 123 -0.49 11.77 -6.41
CA TYR A 123 -0.79 12.83 -5.44
C TYR A 123 -1.89 13.78 -5.95
N PHE A 124 -1.79 14.25 -7.20
CA PHE A 124 -2.79 15.14 -7.80
C PHE A 124 -4.17 14.49 -8.01
N LYS A 125 -4.33 13.17 -7.82
CA LYS A 125 -5.64 12.48 -7.89
C LYS A 125 -6.36 12.42 -6.54
N ILE A 126 -5.68 12.73 -5.43
CA ILE A 126 -6.27 12.66 -4.08
C ILE A 126 -6.56 14.04 -3.45
N ILE A 127 -6.15 15.14 -4.09
CA ILE A 127 -6.39 16.51 -3.63
C ILE A 127 -7.30 17.28 -4.60
N ASP A 128 -7.97 18.32 -4.10
CA ASP A 128 -8.37 19.48 -4.90
C ASP A 128 -7.20 20.47 -4.93
N PRO A 129 -6.46 20.59 -6.05
CA PRO A 129 -5.28 21.46 -6.15
C PRO A 129 -5.62 22.95 -6.25
N THR A 130 -6.92 23.31 -6.24
CA THR A 130 -7.43 24.70 -6.26
C THR A 130 -8.00 25.14 -4.90
N SER A 131 -8.03 24.24 -3.91
CA SER A 131 -8.60 24.49 -2.57
C SER A 131 -7.55 25.02 -1.59
N LEU A 132 -7.60 26.31 -1.29
CA LEU A 132 -6.69 26.95 -0.35
C LEU A 132 -7.04 26.59 1.10
N ASN A 133 -6.06 26.07 1.86
CA ASN A 133 -6.17 25.76 3.30
C ASN A 133 -7.38 24.87 3.66
N LYS A 134 -7.75 23.95 2.77
CA LYS A 134 -8.88 23.03 2.92
C LYS A 134 -8.68 21.80 2.05
N GLN A 135 -9.08 20.62 2.52
CA GLN A 135 -9.32 19.43 1.68
C GLN A 135 -10.54 18.66 2.21
N GLY A 136 -11.43 18.21 1.33
CA GLY A 136 -12.69 17.57 1.74
C GLY A 136 -13.53 18.46 2.68
N ASN A 137 -13.68 18.03 3.93
CA ASN A 137 -14.29 18.80 5.02
C ASN A 137 -13.27 19.49 5.94
N ASP A 138 -12.00 19.09 5.88
CA ASP A 138 -10.91 19.54 6.75
C ASP A 138 -10.51 20.97 6.37
N ARG A 139 -10.49 21.91 7.33
CA ARG A 139 -10.26 23.35 7.10
C ARG A 139 -9.21 23.90 8.06
N GLY A 140 -8.21 24.60 7.53
CA GLY A 140 -7.10 25.16 8.30
C GLY A 140 -5.80 25.18 7.51
N THR A 141 -4.85 26.01 7.94
CA THR A 141 -3.50 26.12 7.36
C THR A 141 -2.71 24.82 7.44
N GLN A 142 -3.05 23.94 8.39
CA GLN A 142 -2.49 22.60 8.52
C GLN A 142 -2.95 21.64 7.41
N TYR A 143 -4.11 21.90 6.77
CA TYR A 143 -4.67 21.09 5.69
C TYR A 143 -4.44 21.70 4.29
N ARG A 144 -3.44 22.58 4.15
CA ARG A 144 -3.02 23.12 2.86
C ARG A 144 -2.35 22.05 2.00
N THR A 145 -2.43 22.21 0.68
CA THR A 145 -1.74 21.34 -0.28
C THR A 145 -0.32 21.84 -0.51
N GLY A 146 0.65 20.94 -0.44
CA GLY A 146 2.06 21.29 -0.59
C GLY A 146 2.95 20.10 -0.92
N ILE A 147 4.04 20.38 -1.64
CA ILE A 147 5.08 19.42 -2.01
C ILE A 147 6.41 19.97 -1.48
N TYR A 148 7.02 19.25 -0.54
CA TYR A 148 8.28 19.64 0.08
C TYR A 148 9.40 18.70 -0.33
N TYR A 149 10.36 19.25 -1.07
CA TYR A 149 11.52 18.51 -1.57
C TYR A 149 12.73 18.71 -0.64
N VAL A 150 13.60 17.69 -0.56
CA VAL A 150 14.86 17.77 0.20
C VAL A 150 16.04 18.05 -0.74
N ASN A 151 15.90 17.71 -2.02
CA ASN A 151 16.95 17.79 -3.02
C ASN A 151 16.53 18.75 -4.14
N GLU A 152 17.23 19.88 -4.31
CA GLU A 152 16.92 20.92 -5.30
C GLU A 152 16.84 20.39 -6.74
N THR A 153 17.47 19.25 -7.09
CA THR A 153 17.34 18.66 -8.44
C THR A 153 15.94 18.12 -8.74
N GLU A 154 15.09 17.97 -7.73
CA GLU A 154 13.69 17.52 -7.87
C GLU A 154 12.77 18.69 -8.24
N LYS A 155 13.12 19.92 -7.83
CA LYS A 155 12.28 21.11 -8.04
C LYS A 155 11.87 21.32 -9.51
N PRO A 156 12.76 21.23 -10.53
CA PRO A 156 12.37 21.42 -11.93
C PRO A 156 11.41 20.34 -12.48
N LEU A 157 11.33 19.17 -11.83
CA LEU A 157 10.33 18.14 -12.16
C LEU A 157 8.98 18.50 -11.53
N ILE A 158 8.98 18.90 -10.27
CA ILE A 158 7.78 19.32 -9.52
C ILE A 158 7.14 20.56 -10.18
N ASP A 159 7.95 21.58 -10.49
CA ASP A 159 7.50 22.80 -11.19
C ASP A 159 6.83 22.48 -12.53
N ARG A 160 7.41 21.54 -13.31
CA ARG A 160 6.85 21.08 -14.60
C ARG A 160 5.55 20.30 -14.41
N ALA A 161 5.46 19.47 -13.37
CA ALA A 161 4.24 18.72 -13.06
C ALA A 161 3.11 19.67 -12.64
N ILE A 162 3.40 20.69 -11.83
CA ILE A 162 2.45 21.76 -11.47
C ILE A 162 2.01 22.56 -12.71
N ALA A 163 2.92 22.91 -13.63
CA ALA A 163 2.55 23.58 -14.89
C ALA A 163 1.65 22.70 -15.78
N THR A 164 1.95 21.40 -15.87
CA THR A 164 1.14 20.41 -16.60
C THR A 164 -0.25 20.21 -15.97
N LEU A 165 -0.34 20.29 -14.64
CA LEU A 165 -1.60 20.26 -13.90
C LEU A 165 -2.40 21.56 -14.13
N ALA A 166 -1.76 22.72 -14.02
CA ALA A 166 -2.42 24.02 -14.17
C ALA A 166 -3.11 24.20 -15.54
N ALA A 167 -2.54 23.64 -16.61
CA ALA A 167 -3.16 23.62 -17.94
C ALA A 167 -4.52 22.89 -18.00
N GLN A 168 -4.89 22.12 -16.97
CA GLN A 168 -6.15 21.37 -16.88
C GLN A 168 -7.23 22.10 -16.06
N TYR A 169 -6.92 23.23 -15.42
CA TYR A 169 -7.81 23.96 -14.51
C TYR A 169 -7.98 25.44 -14.91
N SER A 170 -9.23 25.92 -14.95
CA SER A 170 -9.52 27.36 -15.14
C SER A 170 -9.33 28.19 -13.88
N LYS A 171 -9.17 27.55 -12.71
CA LYS A 171 -8.79 28.17 -11.44
C LYS A 171 -7.28 28.02 -11.23
N PRO A 172 -6.60 28.98 -10.58
CA PRO A 172 -5.19 28.83 -10.24
C PRO A 172 -4.96 27.62 -9.31
N ILE A 173 -3.85 26.93 -9.54
CA ILE A 173 -3.34 25.90 -8.64
C ILE A 173 -2.73 26.59 -7.42
N VAL A 174 -3.06 26.13 -6.21
CA VAL A 174 -2.62 26.70 -4.92
C VAL A 174 -1.71 25.77 -4.11
N VAL A 175 -1.27 24.66 -4.72
CA VAL A 175 -0.29 23.72 -4.14
C VAL A 175 1.06 24.43 -4.00
N GLU A 176 1.57 24.57 -2.78
CA GLU A 176 2.88 25.20 -2.57
C GLU A 176 4.04 24.23 -2.92
N VAL A 177 5.09 24.74 -3.56
CA VAL A 177 6.32 23.99 -3.88
C VAL A 177 7.50 24.69 -3.21
N LEU A 178 8.03 24.07 -2.16
CA LEU A 178 9.05 24.68 -1.28
C LEU A 178 10.10 23.65 -0.86
N PRO A 179 11.33 24.07 -0.52
CA PRO A 179 12.26 23.18 0.17
C PRO A 179 11.72 22.81 1.55
N LEU A 180 12.04 21.61 2.03
CA LEU A 180 11.74 21.18 3.39
C LEU A 180 12.66 21.91 4.40
N LYS A 181 12.06 22.66 5.32
CA LYS A 181 12.75 23.45 6.36
C LYS A 181 12.82 22.71 7.68
N ASN A 182 11.72 22.08 8.07
CA ASN A 182 11.60 21.21 9.24
C ASN A 182 10.49 20.17 8.99
N PHE A 183 10.65 18.99 9.60
CA PHE A 183 9.64 17.95 9.69
C PHE A 183 9.74 17.33 11.08
N TYR A 184 8.63 17.28 11.80
CA TYR A 184 8.53 16.59 13.09
C TYR A 184 7.55 15.43 12.94
N LYS A 185 8.00 14.21 13.23
CA LYS A 185 7.17 13.01 13.25
C LYS A 185 5.98 13.22 14.19
N ALA A 186 4.77 12.93 13.72
CA ALA A 186 3.56 12.98 14.53
C ALA A 186 3.46 11.77 15.48
N GLU A 187 2.63 11.91 16.50
CA GLU A 187 2.41 10.96 17.57
C GLU A 187 2.00 9.56 17.05
N GLU A 188 2.42 8.49 17.74
CA GLU A 188 2.27 7.11 17.25
C GLU A 188 0.81 6.67 17.04
N TYR A 189 -0.17 7.36 17.61
CA TYR A 189 -1.59 7.10 17.33
C TYR A 189 -2.05 7.60 15.95
N HIS A 190 -1.33 8.54 15.32
CA HIS A 190 -1.56 8.98 13.95
C HIS A 190 -0.85 8.12 12.90
N GLN A 191 0.30 7.53 13.24
CA GLN A 191 1.07 6.67 12.32
C GLN A 191 0.24 5.46 11.91
N ALA A 192 0.09 5.18 10.61
CA ALA A 192 -0.70 4.06 10.09
C ALA A 192 -2.18 4.09 10.58
N TYR A 193 -2.77 5.27 10.80
CA TYR A 193 -4.06 5.41 11.48
C TYR A 193 -5.18 4.56 10.86
N LEU A 194 -5.31 4.51 9.53
CA LEU A 194 -6.35 3.71 8.86
C LEU A 194 -6.04 2.20 8.80
N ASP A 195 -4.77 1.81 8.98
CA ASP A 195 -4.39 0.40 9.13
C ASP A 195 -4.77 -0.10 10.54
N LYS A 196 -4.64 0.80 11.54
CA LYS A 196 -5.08 0.59 12.94
C LYS A 196 -6.60 0.72 13.09
N ASN A 197 -7.25 1.56 12.27
CA ASN A 197 -8.68 1.89 12.32
C ASN A 197 -9.31 1.81 10.90
N PRO A 198 -9.65 0.61 10.38
CA PRO A 198 -10.14 0.46 9.00
C PRO A 198 -11.48 1.14 8.66
N GLN A 199 -12.20 1.62 9.67
CA GLN A 199 -13.42 2.45 9.53
C GLN A 199 -13.23 3.88 10.04
N GLY A 200 -11.98 4.29 10.25
CA GLY A 200 -11.61 5.64 10.70
C GLY A 200 -11.87 6.70 9.63
N TYR A 201 -11.78 7.98 10.04
CA TYR A 201 -12.05 9.10 9.14
C TYR A 201 -11.07 9.17 7.97
N CYS A 202 -11.61 9.37 6.76
CA CYS A 202 -10.86 9.62 5.55
C CYS A 202 -11.71 10.44 4.56
N HIS A 203 -11.18 11.54 4.02
CA HIS A 203 -11.85 12.29 2.94
C HIS A 203 -11.55 11.73 1.54
N ILE A 204 -10.55 10.86 1.38
CA ILE A 204 -10.14 10.27 0.10
C ILE A 204 -11.08 9.10 -0.23
N SER A 205 -11.68 9.14 -1.43
CA SER A 205 -12.58 8.09 -1.90
C SER A 205 -11.87 6.72 -1.98
N PRO A 206 -12.47 5.63 -1.47
CA PRO A 206 -11.88 4.28 -1.53
C PRO A 206 -11.52 3.79 -2.94
N ALA A 207 -12.18 4.32 -3.97
CA ALA A 207 -11.84 4.03 -5.37
C ALA A 207 -10.42 4.49 -5.77
N LEU A 208 -9.88 5.52 -5.09
CA LEU A 208 -8.53 6.03 -5.36
C LEU A 208 -7.44 5.11 -4.79
N PHE A 209 -7.71 4.38 -3.70
CA PHE A 209 -6.80 3.33 -3.20
C PHE A 209 -6.65 2.17 -4.18
N GLU A 210 -7.67 1.89 -5.00
CA GLU A 210 -7.60 0.91 -6.09
C GLU A 210 -6.65 1.38 -7.20
N ILE A 211 -6.66 2.68 -7.53
CA ILE A 211 -5.69 3.30 -8.45
C ILE A 211 -4.28 3.18 -7.89
N ALA A 212 -4.07 3.49 -6.61
CA ALA A 212 -2.76 3.39 -5.96
C ALA A 212 -2.18 1.96 -6.01
N ARG A 213 -2.99 0.93 -5.66
CA ARG A 213 -2.58 -0.49 -5.75
C ARG A 213 -2.29 -0.94 -7.19
N LYS A 214 -2.89 -0.31 -8.20
CA LYS A 214 -2.70 -0.61 -9.62
C LYS A 214 -1.69 0.29 -10.35
N ALA A 215 -1.23 1.38 -9.73
CA ALA A 215 -0.45 2.43 -10.39
C ALA A 215 0.87 1.94 -11.00
N ASN A 216 1.45 0.89 -10.41
CA ASN A 216 2.72 0.33 -10.81
C ASN A 216 2.69 -1.21 -10.72
N PRO A 217 2.05 -1.92 -11.66
CA PRO A 217 1.95 -3.38 -11.60
C PRO A 217 3.33 -4.02 -11.72
N VAL A 218 3.52 -5.23 -11.18
CA VAL A 218 4.74 -6.00 -11.44
C VAL A 218 4.76 -6.36 -12.93
N LYS A 219 5.86 -6.04 -13.62
CA LYS A 219 6.10 -6.49 -15.01
C LYS A 219 6.27 -8.01 -15.02
N GLN A 220 5.16 -8.74 -15.16
CA GLN A 220 5.16 -10.19 -15.28
C GLN A 220 6.08 -10.61 -16.44
N LYS A 221 7.12 -11.39 -16.16
CA LYS A 221 7.88 -12.07 -17.22
C LYS A 221 6.88 -12.93 -18.00
N GLY A 222 6.70 -12.61 -19.28
CA GLY A 222 5.50 -12.98 -20.02
C GLY A 222 5.15 -14.46 -19.93
N PHE A 223 4.11 -14.79 -19.15
CA PHE A 223 3.56 -16.14 -19.08
C PHE A 223 2.88 -16.47 -20.41
N LYS A 224 3.65 -17.01 -21.36
CA LYS A 224 3.08 -17.70 -22.52
C LYS A 224 2.31 -18.89 -21.99
N LYS A 225 0.98 -18.78 -21.97
CA LYS A 225 0.07 -19.90 -21.73
C LYS A 225 0.51 -21.07 -22.63
N PRO A 226 0.92 -22.23 -22.07
CA PRO A 226 1.37 -23.36 -22.88
C PRO A 226 0.26 -23.79 -23.84
N SER A 227 0.64 -24.27 -25.03
CA SER A 227 -0.36 -24.74 -26.00
C SER A 227 -1.06 -25.99 -25.46
N GLN A 228 -2.22 -26.37 -26.03
CA GLN A 228 -2.84 -27.65 -25.68
C GLN A 228 -1.90 -28.85 -25.93
N ALA A 229 -0.97 -28.76 -26.88
CA ALA A 229 0.02 -29.81 -27.12
C ALA A 229 1.07 -29.88 -25.99
N ASP A 230 1.49 -28.74 -25.44
CA ASP A 230 2.46 -28.69 -24.34
C ASP A 230 1.83 -29.17 -23.03
N LEU A 231 0.59 -28.74 -22.73
CA LEU A 231 -0.16 -29.22 -21.57
C LEU A 231 -0.37 -30.74 -21.63
N ARG A 232 -0.68 -31.31 -22.80
CA ARG A 232 -0.82 -32.76 -22.99
C ARG A 232 0.50 -33.54 -22.90
N LYS A 233 1.66 -32.88 -22.97
CA LYS A 233 2.99 -33.49 -22.74
C LYS A 233 3.43 -33.38 -21.28
N GLN A 234 3.02 -32.32 -20.58
CA GLN A 234 3.37 -32.06 -19.18
C GLN A 234 2.45 -32.78 -18.19
N LEU A 235 1.20 -33.04 -18.56
CA LEU A 235 0.28 -33.86 -17.80
C LEU A 235 0.51 -35.34 -18.13
N THR A 236 1.01 -36.11 -17.17
CA THR A 236 1.11 -37.57 -17.31
C THR A 236 -0.28 -38.20 -17.42
N PRO A 237 -0.46 -39.25 -18.24
CA PRO A 237 -1.74 -39.95 -18.36
C PRO A 237 -1.98 -40.85 -17.16
N ASN A 238 -2.42 -40.26 -16.03
CA ASN A 238 -3.16 -41.01 -15.01
C ASN A 238 -4.47 -41.50 -15.65
N ASN A 239 -4.50 -42.79 -16.01
CA ASN A 239 -5.52 -43.38 -16.87
C ASN A 239 -6.88 -43.54 -16.16
N THR A 240 -7.66 -42.47 -16.14
CA THR A 240 -9.12 -42.54 -15.93
C THR A 240 -9.82 -41.73 -17.02
N PRO A 241 -10.42 -42.36 -18.05
CA PRO A 241 -11.14 -41.64 -19.10
C PRO A 241 -12.39 -40.97 -18.52
N LEU A 242 -12.53 -39.67 -18.72
CA LEU A 242 -13.78 -38.95 -18.39
C LEU A 242 -14.93 -39.54 -19.25
N PRO A 243 -16.01 -40.07 -18.63
CA PRO A 243 -17.04 -40.78 -19.37
C PRO A 243 -17.84 -39.82 -20.26
N LYS A 244 -17.80 -40.04 -21.57
CA LYS A 244 -18.60 -39.30 -22.56
C LYS A 244 -20.07 -39.76 -22.58
N LYS A 245 -20.79 -39.55 -21.48
CA LYS A 245 -22.26 -39.57 -21.47
C LYS A 245 -22.80 -38.81 -20.26
N ALA A 246 -23.76 -37.92 -20.49
CA ALA A 246 -24.64 -37.44 -19.43
C ALA A 246 -25.68 -38.52 -19.13
N LEU A 247 -25.86 -38.86 -17.85
CA LEU A 247 -27.06 -39.42 -17.20
C LEU A 247 -26.86 -39.24 -15.66
N PRO A 248 -27.82 -39.57 -14.77
CA PRO A 248 -28.21 -38.64 -13.72
C PRO A 248 -27.56 -38.87 -12.35
N SER A 249 -27.94 -38.02 -11.40
CA SER A 249 -27.54 -38.02 -9.99
C SER A 249 -27.43 -39.40 -9.34
N ALA A 250 -26.21 -39.78 -8.97
CA ALA A 250 -25.90 -40.86 -8.04
C ALA A 250 -24.69 -40.44 -7.20
N HIS A 251 -24.71 -40.73 -5.89
CA HIS A 251 -23.62 -40.36 -4.98
C HIS A 251 -22.48 -41.37 -5.02
N LEU A 252 -21.26 -40.91 -5.27
CA LEU A 252 -20.04 -41.54 -4.77
C LEU A 252 -19.11 -40.46 -4.17
N PRO A 253 -18.40 -40.74 -3.07
CA PRO A 253 -17.61 -39.74 -2.36
C PRO A 253 -16.28 -39.45 -3.06
N MET A 254 -16.10 -38.23 -3.54
CA MET A 254 -14.78 -37.72 -3.88
C MET A 254 -14.08 -37.27 -2.59
N LEU A 255 -12.98 -37.95 -2.22
CA LEU A 255 -12.22 -37.68 -1.00
C LEU A 255 -11.38 -36.40 -1.17
N ILE A 256 -12.02 -35.25 -0.91
CA ILE A 256 -11.37 -33.93 -0.89
C ILE A 256 -11.07 -33.57 0.55
N THR A 257 -9.79 -33.49 0.92
CA THR A 257 -9.33 -33.03 2.24
C THR A 257 -9.46 -31.52 2.36
N THR A 258 -10.69 -31.03 2.61
CA THR A 258 -10.96 -29.60 2.75
C THR A 258 -10.46 -29.07 4.10
N SER A 259 -9.37 -28.30 4.07
CA SER A 259 -9.12 -27.34 5.16
C SER A 259 -10.15 -26.21 5.08
N SER A 260 -10.98 -26.12 6.11
CA SER A 260 -11.90 -25.06 6.57
C SER A 260 -12.42 -23.96 5.61
N ALA A 261 -13.72 -23.67 5.79
CA ALA A 261 -14.47 -22.49 5.30
C ALA A 261 -14.72 -22.38 3.78
N LYS A 262 -15.95 -22.76 3.36
CA LYS A 262 -16.55 -22.32 2.10
C LYS A 262 -17.58 -21.24 2.35
N VAL A 263 -17.40 -20.06 1.74
CA VAL A 263 -18.51 -19.15 1.44
C VAL A 263 -19.19 -19.65 0.17
N PHE A 264 -20.51 -19.84 0.20
CA PHE A 264 -21.29 -20.17 -1.00
C PHE A 264 -21.83 -18.89 -1.64
N MET A 265 -21.35 -18.58 -2.85
CA MET A 265 -21.89 -17.50 -3.68
C MET A 265 -22.54 -18.12 -4.92
N TRP A 266 -23.87 -18.03 -5.01
CA TRP A 266 -24.63 -18.52 -6.15
C TRP A 266 -24.66 -17.48 -7.26
N ILE A 267 -24.32 -17.88 -8.49
CA ILE A 267 -24.50 -17.08 -9.70
C ILE A 267 -25.55 -17.79 -10.56
N LEU A 268 -26.68 -17.12 -10.80
CA LEU A 268 -27.73 -17.62 -11.69
C LEU A 268 -27.41 -17.24 -13.15
N PRO A 269 -27.51 -18.17 -14.12
CA PRO A 269 -27.38 -17.84 -15.53
C PRO A 269 -28.66 -17.13 -16.06
N PRO A 270 -28.56 -16.33 -17.13
CA PRO A 270 -29.70 -15.65 -17.72
C PRO A 270 -30.66 -16.63 -18.43
N ALA A 271 -31.95 -16.34 -18.41
CA ALA A 271 -32.97 -17.11 -19.12
C ALA A 271 -32.90 -16.85 -20.65
N ASN A 272 -33.03 -17.91 -21.45
CA ASN A 272 -33.01 -17.84 -22.91
C ASN A 272 -34.44 -18.03 -23.48
N PRO A 273 -35.02 -17.06 -24.22
CA PRO A 273 -36.44 -17.06 -24.55
C PRO A 273 -36.77 -17.87 -25.81
N SER A 274 -36.77 -19.21 -25.71
CA SER A 274 -37.18 -20.07 -26.83
C SER A 274 -37.74 -21.44 -26.41
N LEU A 275 -39.00 -21.49 -25.95
CA LEU A 275 -39.86 -22.68 -26.09
C LEU A 275 -41.34 -22.26 -26.05
N SER A 276 -42.15 -22.77 -26.97
CA SER A 276 -43.59 -22.46 -27.07
C SER A 276 -44.45 -23.46 -26.30
N LEU A 277 -45.68 -23.03 -25.94
CA LEU A 277 -46.69 -23.81 -25.23
C LEU A 277 -47.15 -25.06 -26.03
N PRO A 278 -47.82 -26.02 -25.36
CA PRO A 278 -49.28 -25.99 -25.49
C PRO A 278 -50.08 -26.06 -24.17
N ILE A 279 -51.37 -25.79 -24.32
CA ILE A 279 -52.40 -25.55 -23.31
C ILE A 279 -52.84 -26.85 -22.59
N SER A 280 -53.18 -26.76 -21.30
CA SER A 280 -54.23 -27.58 -20.68
C SER A 280 -54.89 -26.84 -19.51
N SER A 281 -56.15 -27.16 -19.20
CA SER A 281 -57.04 -26.38 -18.35
C SER A 281 -57.45 -27.09 -17.05
N ASN A 282 -57.54 -26.36 -15.92
CA ASN A 282 -58.77 -26.31 -15.10
C ASN A 282 -58.68 -25.34 -13.90
N GLN A 283 -59.87 -24.90 -13.44
CA GLN A 283 -60.26 -24.45 -12.07
C GLN A 283 -59.30 -23.47 -11.34
N ALA A 284 -59.59 -22.19 -11.13
CA ALA A 284 -60.78 -21.51 -10.59
C ALA A 284 -61.06 -21.74 -9.08
N VAL A 285 -60.78 -20.71 -8.26
CA VAL A 285 -61.55 -20.23 -7.07
C VAL A 285 -61.16 -18.74 -6.87
N ALA A 286 -62.04 -17.93 -6.26
CA ALA A 286 -61.93 -16.47 -6.22
C ALA A 286 -61.22 -15.89 -4.98
N GLY A 287 -60.79 -14.62 -5.09
CA GLY A 287 -60.31 -13.80 -3.98
C GLY A 287 -60.23 -12.30 -4.36
N GLN A 288 -61.16 -11.49 -3.86
CA GLN A 288 -61.10 -10.01 -3.92
C GLN A 288 -60.11 -9.52 -2.84
N VAL A 289 -59.62 -8.27 -2.76
CA VAL A 289 -60.30 -6.95 -2.78
C VAL A 289 -59.31 -5.83 -3.17
N SER A 290 -59.84 -4.73 -3.73
CA SER A 290 -59.30 -3.37 -3.93
C SER A 290 -57.78 -3.10 -3.81
N LEU A 291 -57.09 -2.57 -4.82
CA LEU A 291 -57.31 -1.28 -5.53
C LEU A 291 -57.23 -0.05 -4.60
N ASN A 292 -56.16 0.74 -4.77
CA ASN A 292 -56.27 2.19 -4.60
C ASN A 292 -55.32 2.87 -5.61
N LEU A 293 -55.88 3.74 -6.45
CA LEU A 293 -55.19 4.44 -7.52
C LEU A 293 -55.36 5.94 -7.29
N LEU A 294 -54.27 6.71 -7.27
CA LEU A 294 -54.35 8.16 -7.31
C LEU A 294 -53.23 8.76 -8.14
N ILE A 295 -53.56 9.04 -9.39
CA ILE A 295 -52.73 9.77 -10.36
C ILE A 295 -53.16 11.24 -10.34
N LYS A 296 -52.21 12.17 -10.30
CA LYS A 296 -52.27 13.37 -11.15
C LYS A 296 -50.93 14.07 -11.30
N ASN A 297 -50.64 14.45 -12.54
CA ASN A 297 -49.53 15.32 -12.90
C ASN A 297 -49.94 16.79 -12.69
N SER A 298 -48.93 17.63 -12.43
CA SER A 298 -48.76 18.95 -13.03
C SER A 298 -47.26 19.14 -13.30
#